data_AF-A0A2M7L6R9-F1
#
_entry.id   AF-A0A2M7L6R9-F1
#
_cell.length_a   1.000
_cell.length_b   1.000
_cell.length_c   1.000
_cell.angle_alpha   90.00
_cell.angle_beta   90.00
_cell.angle_gamma   90.00
#
_symmetry.space_group_name_H-M   'P 1'
#
loop_
_entity.id
_entity.type
_entity.pdbx_description
1 polymer ?
#
loop_
_entity_poly.entity_id
_entity_poly.type
_entity_poly.pdbx_seq_one_letter_code
_entity_poly.pdbx_strand_id
1 'polypeptide(L)'
;MSVRCLSAILLVTLLATPAWAEQKTATDKVVDTFMALDTDSNEAVSYDEYKAMVEQRASERFSQMDANRNGEVSADEYREFWQKEKAQWYRLKR
;
A
#
# COMPACT_ATOMS: atom_id res chain seq x y z
N MET A 1 7.39 -55.07 48.70
CA MET A 1 8.63 -54.38 48.29
C MET A 1 8.74 -54.54 46.78
N SER A 2 8.77 -53.52 45.92
CA SER A 2 9.29 -52.18 46.11
C SER A 2 8.78 -51.22 45.01
N VAL A 3 8.39 -50.02 45.46
CA VAL A 3 8.51 -48.69 44.84
C VAL A 3 7.84 -48.44 43.48
N ARG A 4 6.70 -47.73 43.58
CA ARG A 4 6.04 -46.96 42.52
C ARG A 4 7.01 -45.89 41.99
N CYS A 5 7.37 -45.96 40.70
CA CYS A 5 8.14 -44.90 40.05
C CYS A 5 7.27 -43.65 39.87
N LEU A 6 7.41 -42.76 40.85
CA LEU A 6 7.22 -41.33 40.71
C LEU A 6 8.17 -40.81 39.62
N SER A 7 7.72 -40.81 38.37
CA SER A 7 8.36 -40.01 37.32
C SER A 7 7.42 -38.87 37.00
N ALA A 8 7.68 -37.75 37.67
CA ALA A 8 7.03 -36.49 37.46
C ALA A 8 6.98 -36.14 35.97
N ILE A 9 5.77 -36.02 35.42
CA ILE A 9 5.52 -35.34 34.15
C ILE A 9 5.81 -33.87 34.41
N LEU A 10 7.09 -33.49 34.40
CA LEU A 10 7.51 -32.10 34.30
C LEU A 10 7.66 -31.78 32.80
N LEU A 11 6.53 -31.76 32.11
CA LEU A 11 6.41 -31.26 30.76
C LEU A 11 6.44 -29.73 30.88
N VAL A 12 7.63 -29.16 31.11
CA VAL A 12 7.86 -27.73 30.92
C VAL A 12 7.64 -27.47 29.44
N THR A 13 6.43 -27.01 29.18
CA THR A 13 5.95 -26.29 28.02
C THR A 13 7.09 -25.69 27.22
N LEU A 14 7.32 -26.27 26.04
CA LEU A 14 7.88 -25.58 24.89
C LEU A 14 6.98 -24.35 24.67
N LEU A 15 7.26 -23.26 25.38
CA LEU A 15 6.70 -21.96 25.07
C LEU A 15 7.34 -21.61 23.73
N ALA A 16 6.70 -22.08 22.66
CA ALA A 16 6.84 -21.49 21.34
C ALA A 16 6.62 -20.00 21.57
N THR A 17 7.72 -19.25 21.65
CA THR A 17 7.66 -17.81 21.70
C THR A 17 6.88 -17.42 20.46
N PRO A 18 5.72 -16.74 20.57
CA PRO A 18 5.17 -16.12 19.39
C PRO A 18 6.28 -15.19 18.90
N ALA A 19 6.82 -15.48 17.73
CA ALA A 19 7.64 -14.54 17.01
C ALA A 19 6.77 -13.28 16.93
N TRP A 20 7.11 -12.28 17.72
CA TRP A 20 6.43 -11.00 17.66
C TRP A 20 6.70 -10.51 16.25
N ALA A 21 5.68 -10.62 15.40
CA ALA A 21 5.72 -10.13 14.05
C ALA A 21 6.11 -8.65 14.16
N GLU A 22 7.29 -8.32 13.64
CA GLU A 22 7.85 -6.98 13.74
C GLU A 22 6.86 -6.02 13.07
N GLN A 23 6.30 -5.11 13.87
CA GLN A 23 5.25 -4.23 13.39
C GLN A 23 5.88 -3.18 12.48
N LYS A 24 5.67 -3.31 11.16
CA LYS A 24 6.17 -2.36 10.15
C LYS A 24 5.87 -0.92 10.56
N THR A 25 6.92 -0.11 10.59
CA THR A 25 6.85 1.30 10.91
C THR A 25 6.11 2.07 9.81
N ALA A 26 5.73 3.32 10.08
CA ALA A 26 5.14 4.18 9.06
C ALA A 26 6.09 4.40 7.87
N THR A 27 7.39 4.47 8.15
CA THR A 27 8.44 4.58 7.13
C THR A 27 8.46 3.33 6.25
N ASP A 28 8.37 2.14 6.83
CA ASP A 28 8.39 0.89 6.07
C ASP A 28 7.22 0.79 5.09
N LYS A 29 6.03 1.30 5.47
CA LYS A 29 4.88 1.34 4.57
C LYS A 29 5.10 2.26 3.37
N VAL A 30 5.77 3.41 3.60
CA VAL A 30 6.11 4.34 2.53
C VAL A 30 7.16 3.72 1.61
N VAL A 31 8.16 3.05 2.18
CA VAL A 31 9.19 2.32 1.45
C VAL A 31 8.56 1.19 0.64
N ASP A 32 7.68 0.37 1.23
CA ASP A 32 6.95 -0.70 0.52
C ASP A 32 6.18 -0.14 -0.68
N THR A 33 5.50 1.00 -0.49
CA THR A 33 4.72 1.65 -1.56
C THR A 33 5.62 2.20 -2.66
N PHE A 34 6.81 2.69 -2.30
CA PHE A 34 7.80 3.18 -3.24
C PHE A 34 8.46 2.03 -4.00
N MET A 35 8.81 0.95 -3.32
CA MET A 35 9.40 -0.25 -3.92
C MET A 35 8.42 -1.04 -4.76
N ALA A 36 7.10 -0.81 -4.63
CA ALA A 36 6.12 -1.30 -5.60
C ALA A 36 6.30 -0.71 -7.02
N LEU A 37 7.19 0.27 -7.20
CA LEU A 37 7.57 0.83 -8.51
C LEU A 37 8.72 0.09 -9.17
N ASP A 38 9.52 -0.64 -8.40
CA ASP A 38 10.62 -1.46 -8.89
C ASP A 38 10.03 -2.59 -9.75
N THR A 39 10.16 -2.45 -11.06
CA THR A 39 9.55 -3.36 -12.04
C THR A 39 10.55 -4.42 -12.47
N ASP A 40 11.84 -4.09 -12.46
CA ASP A 40 12.91 -5.02 -12.82
C ASP A 40 13.40 -5.87 -11.62
N SER A 41 12.87 -5.62 -10.42
CA SER A 41 13.18 -6.32 -9.17
C SER A 41 14.65 -6.22 -8.76
N ASN A 42 15.29 -5.07 -9.05
CA ASN A 42 16.69 -4.83 -8.72
C ASN A 42 16.90 -4.27 -7.28
N GLU A 43 15.84 -4.24 -6.47
CA GLU A 43 15.79 -3.69 -5.11
C GLU A 43 15.98 -2.17 -5.04
N ALA A 44 15.87 -1.48 -6.17
CA ALA A 44 15.91 -0.03 -6.29
C ALA A 44 14.91 0.45 -7.34
N VAL A 45 14.55 1.73 -7.25
CA VAL A 45 13.71 2.37 -8.27
C VAL A 45 14.60 3.28 -9.09
N SER A 46 14.77 2.95 -10.37
CA SER A 46 15.49 3.79 -11.31
C SER A 46 14.70 5.06 -11.66
N TYR A 47 15.40 6.06 -12.19
CA TYR A 47 14.74 7.29 -12.67
C TYR A 47 13.71 7.01 -13.77
N ASP A 48 14.02 6.06 -14.66
CA ASP A 48 13.15 5.74 -15.79
C ASP A 48 11.88 5.01 -15.32
N GLU A 49 11.98 4.10 -14.35
CA GLU A 49 10.81 3.44 -13.74
C GLU A 49 9.93 4.43 -13.00
N TYR A 50 10.55 5.32 -12.21
CA TYR A 50 9.83 6.40 -11.54
C TYR A 50 9.10 7.28 -12.54
N LYS A 51 9.79 7.71 -13.61
CA LYS A 51 9.25 8.56 -14.66
C LYS A 51 8.08 7.88 -15.39
N ALA A 52 8.23 6.62 -15.80
CA ALA A 52 7.20 5.87 -16.50
C ALA A 52 5.90 5.79 -15.67
N MET A 53 6.01 5.53 -14.36
CA MET A 53 4.86 5.53 -13.47
C MET A 53 4.23 6.93 -13.35
N VAL A 54 5.05 7.98 -13.20
CA VAL A 54 4.55 9.36 -13.11
C VAL A 54 3.80 9.75 -14.38
N GLU A 55 4.35 9.43 -15.55
CA GLU A 55 3.71 9.68 -16.85
C GLU A 55 2.40 8.92 -16.99
N GLN A 56 2.37 7.64 -16.62
CA GLN A 56 1.14 6.84 -16.63
C GLN A 56 0.06 7.47 -15.75
N ARG A 57 0.38 7.77 -14.48
CA ARG A 57 -0.57 8.36 -13.53
C ARG A 57 -1.01 9.75 -13.96
N ALA A 58 -0.11 10.55 -14.51
CA ALA A 58 -0.44 11.87 -15.03
C ALA A 58 -1.39 11.77 -16.23
N SER A 59 -1.13 10.85 -17.16
CA SER A 59 -1.98 10.58 -18.32
C SER A 59 -3.38 10.10 -17.91
N GLU A 60 -3.46 9.13 -17.00
CA GLU A 60 -4.74 8.63 -16.46
C GLU A 60 -5.55 9.74 -15.79
N ARG A 61 -4.91 10.62 -15.01
CA ARG A 61 -5.60 11.76 -14.38
C ARG A 61 -6.00 12.82 -15.40
N PHE A 62 -5.12 13.10 -16.36
CA PHE A 62 -5.39 14.08 -17.40
C PHE A 62 -6.61 13.67 -18.24
N SER A 63 -6.67 12.41 -18.68
CA SER A 63 -7.81 11.88 -19.44
C SER A 63 -9.13 11.85 -18.65
N GLN A 64 -9.07 11.83 -17.32
CA GLN A 64 -10.27 11.98 -16.48
C GLN A 64 -10.74 13.43 -16.37
N MET A 65 -9.83 14.40 -16.51
CA MET A 65 -10.12 15.84 -16.46
C MET A 65 -10.52 16.39 -17.84
N ASP A 66 -9.83 15.99 -18.90
CA ASP A 66 -10.11 16.35 -20.29
C ASP A 66 -11.32 15.55 -20.79
N ALA A 67 -12.51 16.04 -20.46
CA ALA A 67 -13.77 15.36 -20.75
C ALA A 67 -14.06 15.32 -22.25
N ASN A 68 -13.65 16.35 -22.99
CA ASN A 68 -13.90 16.47 -24.42
C ASN A 68 -12.79 15.82 -25.31
N ARG A 69 -11.66 15.42 -24.70
CA ARG A 69 -10.51 14.77 -25.34
C ARG A 69 -9.84 15.63 -26.41
N ASN A 70 -9.79 16.94 -26.20
CA ASN A 70 -9.13 17.86 -27.12
C ASN A 70 -7.62 18.03 -26.82
N GLY A 71 -7.12 17.40 -25.75
CA GLY A 71 -5.72 17.50 -25.33
C GLY A 71 -5.44 18.67 -24.39
N GLU A 72 -6.46 19.39 -23.94
CA GLU A 72 -6.37 20.50 -23.00
C GLU A 72 -7.44 20.36 -21.90
N VAL A 73 -7.15 20.86 -20.70
CA VAL A 73 -8.16 20.92 -19.63
C VAL A 73 -8.60 22.36 -19.47
N SER A 74 -9.83 22.65 -19.87
CA SER A 74 -10.43 23.97 -19.67
C SER A 74 -10.83 24.19 -18.20
N ALA A 75 -11.04 25.45 -17.82
CA ALA A 75 -11.47 25.80 -16.47
C ALA A 75 -12.85 25.21 -16.10
N ASP A 76 -13.73 25.02 -17.08
CA ASP A 76 -15.05 24.45 -16.87
C ASP A 76 -14.98 22.94 -16.68
N GLU A 77 -14.18 22.24 -17.48
CA GLU A 77 -13.90 20.81 -17.28
C GLU A 77 -13.28 20.53 -15.91
N TYR A 78 -12.33 21.37 -15.49
CA TYR A 78 -11.73 21.26 -14.17
C TYR A 78 -12.73 21.48 -13.04
N ARG A 79 -13.65 22.45 -13.19
CA ARG A 79 -14.73 22.68 -12.22
C ARG A 79 -15.67 21.48 -12.12
N GLU A 80 -16.10 20.92 -13.24
CA GLU A 80 -16.98 19.76 -13.28
C GLU A 80 -16.34 18.53 -12.65
N PHE A 81 -15.06 18.27 -12.96
CA PHE A 81 -14.27 17.22 -12.33
C PHE A 81 -14.26 17.38 -10.81
N TRP A 82 -13.98 18.58 -10.30
CA TRP A 82 -13.97 18.86 -8.86
C TRP A 82 -15.33 18.71 -8.17
N GLN A 83 -16.42 19.06 -8.84
CA GLN A 83 -17.76 18.86 -8.28
C GLN A 83 -18.07 17.38 -8.11
N LYS A 84 -17.68 16.54 -9.09
CA LYS A 84 -17.84 15.08 -9.01
C LYS A 84 -17.00 14.48 -7.87
N GLU A 85 -15.72 14.84 -7.79
CA GLU A 85 -14.80 14.37 -6.74
C GLU A 85 -15.27 14.77 -5.34
N LYS A 86 -15.66 16.04 -5.14
CA LYS A 86 -16.22 16.50 -3.85
C LYS A 86 -17.48 15.72 -3.49
N ALA A 87 -18.40 15.53 -4.43
CA ALA A 87 -19.63 14.78 -4.17
C ALA A 87 -19.35 13.34 -3.72
N GLN A 88 -18.32 12.68 -4.28
CA GLN A 88 -17.89 11.36 -3.81
C GLN A 88 -17.28 11.42 -2.41
N TRP A 89 -16.40 12.39 -2.15
CA TRP A 89 -15.73 12.54 -0.85
C TRP A 89 -16.71 12.83 0.30
N TYR A 90 -17.68 13.72 0.08
CA TYR A 90 -18.72 14.02 1.08
C TYR A 90 -19.72 12.86 1.29
N ARG A 91 -19.84 11.93 0.33
CA ARG A 91 -20.67 10.72 0.47
C ARG A 91 -20.07 9.71 1.44
N LEU A 92 -18.74 9.57 1.46
CA LEU A 92 -18.02 8.63 2.31
C LEU A 92 -17.95 9.05 3.79
N LYS A 93 -18.22 10.32 4.09
CA LYS A 93 -18.18 10.88 5.46
C LYS A 93 -19.51 10.84 6.22
N ARG A 94 -20.53 10.14 5.71
CA ARG A 94 -21.87 10.09 6.29
C ARG A 94 -22.22 8.71 6.82
#